data_AF-A0A2J7QVM5-F1
#
_entry.id   AF-A0A2J7QVM5-F1
#
_cell.length_a   1.000
_cell.length_b   1.000
_cell.length_c   1.000
_cell.angle_alpha   90.00
_cell.angle_beta   90.00
_cell.angle_gamma   90.00
#
_symmetry.space_group_name_H-M   'P 1'
#
loop_
_entity.id
_entity.type
_entity.pdbx_description
1 polymer ?
#
loop_
_entity_poly.entity_id
_entity_poly.type
_entity_poly.pdbx_seq_one_letter_code
_entity_poly.pdbx_strand_id
1 'polypeptide(L)'
;MNRLYTYPITEKRKQTEKNTIKNILHNNGYDTNIIKRSNQTKRKKWAIFTYSTKEVTKITKLFKVTQIKIAFRTRNTIENILKQKPQLDKYNKSGIYQMKCVDCPLKYIGQTGRTFNARYKEFIHDIRNNNSNSAYLKAGLLK
;
A
#
# COMPACT_ATOMS: atom_id res chain seq x y z
N MET A 1 13.26 14.22 -11.54
CA MET A 1 14.58 14.21 -10.85
C MET A 1 14.84 12.98 -9.97
N ASN A 2 13.82 12.29 -9.45
CA ASN A 2 14.04 11.07 -8.64
C ASN A 2 14.82 9.97 -9.38
N ARG A 3 14.61 9.81 -10.70
CA ARG A 3 15.22 8.77 -11.56
C ARG A 3 16.76 8.70 -11.51
N LEU A 4 17.44 9.84 -11.36
CA LEU A 4 18.91 9.92 -11.26
C LEU A 4 19.47 9.39 -9.92
N TYR A 5 18.65 9.41 -8.87
CA TYR A 5 19.05 9.07 -7.51
C TYR A 5 18.38 7.79 -6.99
N THR A 6 17.52 7.14 -7.79
CA THR A 6 16.81 5.91 -7.39
C THR A 6 17.62 4.65 -7.64
N TYR A 7 18.61 4.69 -8.53
CA TYR A 7 19.41 3.54 -8.92
C TYR A 7 20.88 3.70 -8.50
N PRO A 8 21.55 2.63 -8.04
CA PRO A 8 22.98 2.66 -7.76
C PRO A 8 23.77 2.64 -9.08
N ILE A 9 23.94 3.81 -9.69
CA ILE A 9 24.69 4.00 -10.94
C ILE A 9 26.03 4.71 -10.69
N THR A 10 27.02 4.39 -11.54
CA THR A 10 28.34 5.04 -11.54
C THR A 10 28.25 6.52 -11.91
N GLU A 11 29.21 7.32 -11.43
CA GLU A 11 29.19 8.78 -11.62
C GLU A 11 29.21 9.20 -13.09
N LYS A 12 29.95 8.45 -13.93
CA LYS A 12 29.95 8.63 -15.39
C LYS A 12 28.56 8.45 -16.00
N ARG A 13 27.81 7.42 -15.57
CA ARG A 13 26.44 7.16 -16.04
C ARG A 13 25.45 8.22 -15.56
N LYS A 14 25.63 8.75 -14.34
CA LYS A 14 24.81 9.88 -13.86
C LYS A 14 24.96 11.11 -14.76
N GLN A 15 26.18 11.40 -15.21
CA GLN A 15 26.43 12.54 -16.09
C GLN A 15 25.81 12.34 -17.48
N THR A 16 25.93 11.14 -18.05
CA THR A 16 25.24 10.79 -19.31
C THR A 16 23.73 10.93 -19.17
N GLU A 17 23.13 10.38 -18.11
CA GLU A 17 21.69 10.45 -17.85
C GLU A 17 21.22 11.90 -17.67
N LYS A 18 22.02 12.75 -17.00
CA LYS A 18 21.73 14.18 -16.85
C LYS A 18 21.66 14.89 -18.20
N ASN A 19 22.56 14.55 -19.14
CA ASN A 19 22.54 15.11 -20.49
C ASN A 19 21.32 14.61 -21.27
N THR A 20 20.98 13.33 -21.17
CA THR A 20 19.76 12.75 -21.77
C THR A 20 18.51 13.49 -21.30
N ILE A 21 18.38 13.73 -19.98
CA ILE A 21 17.26 14.47 -19.40
C ILE A 21 17.22 15.91 -19.93
N LYS A 22 18.37 16.58 -20.08
CA LYS A 22 18.44 17.93 -20.63
C LYS A 22 17.96 17.98 -22.09
N ASN A 23 18.34 16.99 -22.90
CA ASN A 23 17.91 16.88 -24.30
C ASN A 23 16.42 16.58 -24.42
N ILE A 24 15.88 15.70 -23.56
CA ILE A 24 14.43 15.42 -23.51
C ILE A 24 13.66 16.69 -23.18
N LEU A 25 14.11 17.49 -22.20
CA LEU A 25 13.43 18.74 -21.85
C LEU A 25 13.41 19.73 -23.03
N HIS A 26 14.56 19.92 -23.68
CA HIS A 26 14.68 20.78 -24.85
C HIS A 26 13.74 20.33 -25.98
N ASN A 27 13.74 19.04 -26.31
CA ASN A 27 12.90 18.50 -27.38
C ASN A 27 11.40 18.61 -27.11
N ASN A 28 11.00 18.66 -25.84
CA ASN A 28 9.62 18.86 -25.42
C ASN A 28 9.27 20.35 -25.17
N GLY A 29 10.16 21.29 -25.52
CA GLY A 29 9.91 22.74 -25.37
C GLY A 29 10.00 23.28 -23.95
N TYR A 30 10.56 22.52 -23.00
CA TYR A 30 10.75 22.98 -21.62
C TYR A 30 12.09 23.70 -21.41
N ASP A 31 12.09 24.78 -20.63
CA ASP A 31 13.31 25.47 -20.25
C ASP A 31 14.22 24.57 -19.37
N THR A 32 15.46 24.36 -19.82
CA THR A 32 16.47 23.59 -19.09
C THR A 32 16.86 24.20 -17.74
N ASN A 33 16.56 25.49 -17.50
CA ASN A 33 16.74 26.15 -16.21
C ASN A 33 15.85 25.59 -15.09
N ILE A 34 14.78 24.85 -15.43
CA ILE A 34 13.94 24.12 -14.46
C ILE A 34 14.79 23.17 -13.60
N ILE A 35 15.83 22.54 -14.19
CA ILE A 35 16.78 21.67 -13.48
C ILE A 35 17.54 22.45 -12.41
N LYS A 36 17.99 23.68 -12.72
CA LYS A 36 18.74 24.52 -11.76
C LYS A 36 17.84 24.98 -10.61
N ARG A 37 16.60 25.42 -10.92
CA ARG A 37 15.61 25.83 -9.92
C ARG A 37 15.23 24.69 -8.97
N SER A 38 15.09 23.46 -9.49
CA SER A 38 14.80 22.28 -8.67
C SER A 38 15.91 21.97 -7.64
N ASN A 39 17.17 22.23 -7.97
CA ASN A 39 18.31 21.98 -7.07
C ASN A 39 18.53 23.10 -6.03
N GLN A 40 17.94 24.27 -6.23
CA GLN A 40 18.10 25.44 -5.34
C GLN A 40 17.10 25.50 -4.19
N THR A 41 16.06 24.65 -4.20
CA THR A 41 15.13 24.59 -3.07
C THR A 41 15.84 23.94 -1.87
N LYS A 42 16.45 24.77 -1.02
CA LYS A 42 16.97 24.34 0.28
C LYS A 42 15.87 23.55 0.97
N ARG A 43 16.13 22.26 1.24
CA ARG A 43 15.18 21.37 1.91
C ARG A 43 14.82 22.00 3.25
N LYS A 44 13.59 22.50 3.37
CA LYS A 44 13.07 23.02 4.63
C LYS A 44 13.05 21.86 5.62
N LYS A 45 13.75 22.00 6.75
CA LYS A 45 13.70 21.01 7.82
C LYS A 45 12.36 21.17 8.55
N TRP A 46 11.62 20.09 8.69
CA TRP A 46 10.31 20.09 9.35
C TRP A 46 10.37 19.29 10.64
N ALA A 47 9.79 19.85 11.70
CA ALA A 47 9.50 19.16 12.95
C ALA A 47 7.98 19.00 13.08
N ILE A 48 7.52 17.83 13.50
CA ILE A 48 6.10 17.50 13.65
C ILE A 48 5.80 17.33 15.15
N PHE A 49 4.81 18.08 15.63
CA PHE A 49 4.35 17.99 17.01
C PHE A 49 2.85 17.65 17.06
N THR A 50 2.40 17.11 18.18
CA THR A 50 0.97 17.02 18.48
C THR A 50 0.54 18.32 19.15
N TYR A 51 -0.52 18.95 18.63
CA TYR A 51 -1.07 20.18 19.22
C TYR A 51 -1.83 19.80 20.50
N SER A 52 -1.12 19.84 21.63
CA SER A 52 -1.65 19.33 22.89
C SER A 52 -1.77 20.39 23.97
N THR A 53 -0.90 21.42 24.00
CA THR A 53 -0.79 22.27 25.19
C THR A 53 -0.17 23.65 24.94
N LYS A 54 -0.22 24.53 25.96
CA LYS A 54 0.40 25.87 25.94
C LYS A 54 1.92 25.81 25.82
N GLU A 55 2.57 24.75 26.29
CA GLU A 55 4.02 24.55 26.18
C GLU A 55 4.44 24.44 24.72
N VAL A 56 3.65 23.75 23.89
CA VAL A 56 3.88 23.63 22.45
C VAL A 56 3.87 24.99 21.74
N THR A 57 3.08 25.95 22.25
CA THR A 57 3.07 27.34 21.72
C THR A 57 4.37 28.09 22.04
N LYS A 58 4.97 27.84 23.21
CA LYS A 58 6.28 28.41 23.58
C LYS A 58 7.37 27.83 22.70
N ILE A 59 7.34 26.52 22.49
CA ILE A 59 8.25 25.82 21.56
C ILE A 59 8.10 26.39 20.15
N THR A 60 6.89 26.57 19.63
CA THR A 60 6.72 27.16 18.29
C THR A 60 7.29 28.57 18.17
N LYS A 61 7.17 29.39 19.22
CA LYS A 61 7.80 30.72 19.27
C LYS A 61 9.33 30.63 19.24
N LEU A 62 9.93 29.71 20.00
CA LEU A 62 11.39 29.49 20.01
C LEU A 62 11.93 29.07 18.64
N PHE A 63 11.19 28.24 17.91
CA PHE A 63 11.64 27.78 16.60
C PHE A 63 11.49 28.82 15.48
N LYS A 64 10.79 29.96 15.70
CA LYS A 64 10.65 31.03 14.69
C LYS A 64 11.98 31.65 14.25
N VAL A 65 12.96 31.71 15.16
CA VAL A 65 14.30 32.23 14.85
C VAL A 65 15.18 31.23 14.13
N THR A 66 14.75 29.97 14.02
CA THR A 66 15.51 28.90 13.36
C THR A 66 15.05 28.69 11.91
N GLN A 67 15.85 27.98 11.12
CA GLN A 67 15.49 27.55 9.76
C GLN A 67 14.55 26.32 9.72
N ILE A 68 14.02 25.91 10.88
CA ILE A 68 13.17 24.73 11.03
C ILE A 68 11.70 25.17 11.07
N LYS A 69 10.87 24.56 10.23
CA LYS A 69 9.42 24.79 10.24
C LYS A 69 8.73 23.76 11.12
N ILE A 70 7.71 24.21 11.85
CA ILE A 70 6.89 23.34 12.67
C ILE A 70 5.55 23.08 11.98
N ALA A 71 5.14 21.82 11.96
CA ALA A 71 3.80 21.40 11.59
C ALA A 71 3.14 20.67 12.78
N PHE A 72 1.81 20.77 12.86
CA PHE A 72 1.02 20.06 13.87
C PHE A 72 0.27 18.90 13.24
N ARG A 73 0.34 17.73 13.88
CA ARG A 73 -0.43 16.55 13.49
C ARG A 73 -0.93 15.82 14.73
N THR A 74 -2.22 15.53 14.77
CA THR A 74 -2.82 14.65 15.78
C THR A 74 -2.92 13.21 15.26
N ARG A 75 -2.81 12.24 16.17
CA ARG A 75 -3.12 10.82 15.87
C ARG A 75 -4.59 10.49 16.08
N ASN A 76 -5.33 11.34 16.81
CA ASN A 76 -6.75 11.17 17.11
C ASN A 76 -7.64 11.81 16.03
N THR A 77 -7.31 11.57 14.76
CA THR A 77 -8.18 12.01 13.65
C THR A 77 -9.40 11.11 13.57
N ILE A 78 -10.53 11.65 13.10
CA ILE A 78 -11.77 10.88 12.85
C ILE A 78 -11.45 9.67 11.97
N GLU A 79 -10.61 9.84 10.94
CA GLU A 79 -10.14 8.73 10.11
C GLU A 79 -9.52 7.60 10.95
N ASN A 80 -8.57 7.88 11.84
CA ASN A 80 -7.91 6.85 12.63
C ASN A 80 -8.84 6.17 13.63
N ILE A 81 -9.82 6.91 14.16
CA ILE A 81 -10.84 6.36 15.06
C ILE A 81 -11.74 5.39 14.28
N LEU A 82 -12.19 5.78 13.09
CA LEU A 82 -13.09 4.98 12.25
C LEU A 82 -12.39 3.84 11.49
N LYS A 83 -11.06 3.90 11.32
CA LYS A 83 -10.27 2.92 10.54
C LYS A 83 -10.11 1.57 11.23
N GLN A 84 -10.56 1.43 12.48
CA GLN A 84 -10.54 0.14 13.18
C GLN A 84 -11.55 -0.82 12.57
N LYS A 85 -11.19 -1.43 11.44
CA LYS A 85 -11.89 -2.61 10.94
C LYS A 85 -11.57 -3.75 11.90
N PRO A 86 -12.56 -4.43 12.49
CA PRO A 86 -12.29 -5.57 13.35
C PRO A 86 -11.44 -6.58 12.59
N GLN A 87 -10.40 -7.10 13.23
CA GLN A 87 -9.64 -8.21 12.68
C GLN A 87 -10.55 -9.42 12.63
N LEU A 88 -11.20 -9.61 11.47
CA LEU A 88 -11.97 -10.81 11.22
C LEU A 88 -11.01 -11.99 11.08
N ASP A 89 -11.37 -13.11 11.67
CA ASP A 89 -10.71 -14.39 11.43
C ASP A 89 -10.71 -14.72 9.92
N LYS A 90 -9.71 -15.49 9.48
CA LYS A 90 -9.54 -15.87 8.07
C LYS A 90 -10.77 -16.57 7.51
N TYR A 91 -11.47 -17.38 8.31
CA TYR A 91 -12.66 -18.12 7.86
C TYR A 91 -13.92 -17.25 7.76
N ASN A 92 -13.91 -16.06 8.38
CA ASN A 92 -15.00 -15.09 8.32
C ASN A 92 -14.79 -14.02 7.23
N LYS A 93 -13.81 -14.22 6.35
CA LYS A 93 -13.56 -13.36 5.19
C LYS A 93 -14.13 -13.98 3.92
N SER A 94 -14.47 -13.12 2.98
CA SER A 94 -14.72 -13.48 1.59
C SER A 94 -13.38 -13.56 0.83
N GLY A 95 -13.40 -14.24 -0.32
CA GLY A 95 -12.23 -14.37 -1.16
C GLY A 95 -12.12 -15.71 -1.87
N ILE A 96 -10.90 -16.01 -2.30
CA ILE A 96 -10.54 -17.26 -2.97
C ILE A 96 -9.98 -18.21 -1.92
N TYR A 97 -10.39 -19.46 -1.98
CA TYR A 97 -9.94 -20.52 -1.09
C TYR A 97 -9.51 -21.75 -1.88
N GLN A 98 -8.73 -22.60 -1.22
CA GLN A 98 -8.27 -23.87 -1.77
C GLN A 98 -8.58 -25.01 -0.80
N MET A 99 -9.23 -26.05 -1.30
CA MET A 99 -9.44 -27.32 -0.62
C MET A 99 -8.47 -28.35 -1.17
N LYS A 100 -7.79 -29.07 -0.30
CA LYS A 100 -6.90 -30.18 -0.69
C LYS A 100 -7.57 -31.50 -0.32
N CYS A 101 -7.54 -32.45 -1.23
CA CYS A 101 -7.81 -33.84 -0.91
C CYS A 101 -6.68 -34.35 0.00
N VAL A 102 -7.02 -35.16 1.01
CA VAL A 102 -6.03 -35.75 1.93
C VAL A 102 -5.33 -36.93 1.25
N ASP A 103 -6.11 -37.77 0.58
CA ASP A 103 -5.64 -39.05 0.02
C ASP A 103 -5.30 -38.96 -1.47
N CYS A 104 -5.41 -37.78 -2.09
CA CYS A 104 -5.20 -37.59 -3.51
C CYS A 104 -4.57 -36.22 -3.83
N PRO A 105 -3.83 -36.08 -4.95
CA PRO A 105 -3.16 -34.83 -5.30
C PRO A 105 -4.12 -33.74 -5.79
N LEU A 106 -5.42 -34.01 -5.84
CA LEU A 106 -6.43 -33.09 -6.34
C LEU A 106 -6.64 -31.92 -5.38
N LYS A 107 -6.82 -30.74 -5.97
CA LYS A 107 -7.04 -29.48 -5.27
C LYS A 107 -8.18 -28.76 -5.95
N TYR A 108 -9.11 -28.26 -5.16
CA TYR A 108 -10.21 -27.45 -5.65
C TYR A 108 -10.00 -26.00 -5.23
N ILE A 109 -10.11 -25.08 -6.17
CA ILE A 109 -10.01 -23.65 -5.94
C ILE A 109 -11.39 -23.05 -6.19
N GLY A 110 -11.93 -22.38 -5.19
CA GLY A 110 -13.25 -21.77 -5.23
C GLY A 110 -13.21 -20.31 -4.81
N GLN A 111 -14.21 -19.54 -5.25
CA GLN A 111 -14.42 -18.16 -4.83
C GLN A 111 -15.72 -18.06 -4.03
N THR A 112 -15.75 -17.20 -3.01
CA THR A 112 -16.96 -16.84 -2.28
C THR A 112 -17.02 -15.34 -2.03
N GLY A 113 -18.15 -14.72 -2.36
CA GLY A 113 -18.46 -13.34 -1.98
C GLY A 113 -18.95 -13.20 -0.53
N ARG A 114 -19.36 -14.31 0.09
CA ARG A 114 -19.80 -14.40 1.50
C ARG A 114 -18.64 -14.86 2.39
N THR A 115 -18.89 -15.12 3.67
CA THR A 115 -17.86 -15.72 4.55
C THR A 115 -17.48 -17.12 4.08
N PHE A 116 -16.19 -17.46 4.17
CA PHE A 116 -15.72 -18.80 3.82
C PHE A 116 -16.42 -19.89 4.66
N ASN A 117 -16.65 -19.65 5.96
CA ASN A 117 -17.34 -20.60 6.83
C ASN A 117 -18.75 -20.97 6.32
N ALA A 118 -19.52 -20.00 5.82
CA ALA A 118 -20.82 -20.28 5.21
C ALA A 118 -20.68 -21.18 3.97
N ARG A 119 -19.72 -20.86 3.09
CA ARG A 119 -19.47 -21.64 1.88
C ARG A 119 -18.97 -23.06 2.18
N TYR A 120 -18.17 -23.20 3.23
CA TYR A 120 -17.68 -24.51 3.69
C TYR A 120 -18.81 -25.39 4.24
N LYS A 121 -19.77 -24.82 4.98
CA LYS A 121 -20.96 -25.56 5.43
C LYS A 121 -21.83 -26.03 4.27
N GLU A 122 -22.05 -25.18 3.28
CA GLU A 122 -22.75 -25.55 2.03
C GLU A 122 -22.03 -26.70 1.32
N PHE A 123 -20.70 -26.62 1.20
CA PHE A 123 -19.86 -27.68 0.61
C PHE A 123 -20.03 -29.02 1.32
N ILE A 124 -19.95 -29.05 2.66
CA ILE A 124 -20.16 -30.28 3.43
C ILE A 124 -21.58 -30.82 3.28
N HIS A 125 -22.59 -29.94 3.24
CA HIS A 125 -23.98 -30.32 3.03
C HIS A 125 -24.21 -30.96 1.66
N ASP A 126 -23.68 -30.35 0.59
CA ASP A 126 -23.78 -30.87 -0.78
C ASP A 126 -23.12 -32.24 -0.93
N ILE A 127 -21.99 -32.45 -0.24
CA ILE A 127 -21.31 -33.74 -0.17
C ILE A 127 -22.17 -34.79 0.53
N ARG A 128 -22.72 -34.48 1.71
CA ARG A 128 -23.54 -35.42 2.48
C ARG A 128 -24.78 -35.86 1.71
N ASN A 129 -25.36 -34.96 0.92
CA ASN A 129 -26.59 -35.20 0.19
C ASN A 129 -26.36 -35.70 -1.25
N ASN A 130 -25.12 -35.99 -1.65
CA ASN A 130 -24.76 -36.40 -3.01
C ASN A 130 -25.42 -35.53 -4.11
N ASN A 131 -25.44 -34.21 -3.88
CA ASN A 131 -26.09 -33.28 -4.80
C ASN A 131 -25.28 -33.14 -6.10
N SER A 132 -25.65 -33.92 -7.11
CA SER A 132 -24.99 -34.04 -8.42
C SER A 132 -24.91 -32.72 -9.21
N ASN A 133 -25.71 -31.72 -8.84
CA ASN A 133 -25.66 -30.38 -9.42
C ASN A 133 -24.58 -29.47 -8.82
N SER A 134 -23.97 -29.85 -7.70
CA SER A 134 -22.94 -29.06 -7.05
C SER A 134 -21.64 -29.04 -7.86
N ALA A 135 -21.02 -27.86 -7.97
CA ALA A 135 -19.73 -27.70 -8.66
C ALA A 135 -18.58 -28.51 -8.01
N TYR A 136 -18.79 -28.95 -6.77
CA TYR A 136 -17.81 -29.63 -5.93
C TYR A 136 -17.71 -31.12 -6.22
N LEU A 137 -18.85 -31.80 -6.35
CA LEU A 137 -18.89 -33.21 -6.74
C LEU A 137 -18.40 -33.37 -8.18
N LYS A 138 -18.70 -32.41 -9.06
CA LYS A 138 -18.17 -32.36 -10.43
C LYS A 138 -16.64 -32.23 -10.47
N ALA A 139 -16.03 -31.61 -9.46
CA ALA A 139 -14.59 -31.45 -9.37
C ALA A 139 -13.86 -32.71 -8.84
N GLY A 140 -14.59 -33.78 -8.48
CA GLY A 140 -14.01 -35.09 -8.18
C GLY A 140 -13.14 -35.16 -6.92
N LEU A 141 -13.39 -34.28 -5.94
CA LEU A 141 -12.64 -34.25 -4.67
C LEU A 141 -12.90 -35.42 -3.72
N LEU A 142 -13.89 -36.26 -4.02
CA LEU A 142 -14.21 -37.48 -3.30
C LEU A 142 -14.41 -38.59 -4.34
N LYS A 143 -13.39 -39.43 -4.51
CA LYS A 143 -13.51 -40.76 -5.10
C LYS A 143 -13.04 -41.76 -4.06
#